data_AF-A0A3D4YFJ4-F1
#
_entry.id   AF-A0A3D4YFJ4-F1
#
_cell.length_a   1.000
_cell.length_b   1.000
_cell.length_c   1.000
_cell.angle_alpha   90.00
_cell.angle_beta   90.00
_cell.angle_gamma   90.00
#
_symmetry.space_group_name_H-M   'P 1'
#
loop_
_entity.id
_entity.type
_entity.pdbx_description
1 polymer ?
#
loop_
_entity_poly.entity_id
_entity_poly.type
_entity_poly.pdbx_seq_one_letter_code
_entity_poly.pdbx_strand_id
1 'polypeptide(L)'
;MRYAEKWGDSVDIAVDLALADLRLTRDQVEVKILEEPSKGFFGIGSKLAKVRVEEKEVSKAEKWGAPKEAPREVIKEIKREEPKEEPKEEAERKPDVRPERVERRIEIKKEGNQEILIEVCGLDEPDQPRAPYRFQREKRVREKPRREPDRETKRTYGEARILNERPADLQEQEQHPAGTFLQDVTEKMGLDVSIKVFCNAETVYVDIEGPDSGTIIGKRGQTLDAIQYLTSLVVNKEKDGYTRIVIDAEGYRKKRELTLEKLANRLADKAQKSGRSIRLEPMNPYERKVIHTALQSRPEVTTKSEGEEPYRRVIIDPQK
;
A
#
# COMPACT_ATOMS: atom_id res chain seq x y z
N MET A 1 -25.91 9.72 -35.08
CA MET A 1 -24.83 8.78 -35.42
C MET A 1 -24.39 9.01 -36.85
N ARG A 2 -23.10 9.26 -37.08
CA ARG A 2 -22.52 9.36 -38.42
C ARG A 2 -22.14 7.96 -38.89
N TYR A 3 -22.48 7.62 -40.13
CA TYR A 3 -22.11 6.35 -40.75
C TYR A 3 -21.58 6.61 -42.17
N ALA A 4 -20.69 5.74 -42.63
CA ALA A 4 -20.18 5.75 -44.00
C ALA A 4 -20.27 4.34 -44.60
N GLU A 5 -20.77 4.23 -45.82
CA GLU A 5 -20.80 2.99 -46.60
C GLU A 5 -19.85 3.10 -47.77
N LYS A 6 -18.92 2.15 -47.91
CA LYS A 6 -17.92 2.13 -48.98
C LYS A 6 -17.79 0.75 -49.62
N TRP A 7 -17.40 0.79 -50.89
CA TRP A 7 -17.09 -0.38 -51.70
C TRP A 7 -15.58 -0.50 -51.87
N GLY A 8 -15.06 -1.72 -51.90
CA GLY A 8 -13.64 -1.97 -52.15
C GLY A 8 -13.37 -3.37 -52.68
N ASP A 9 -12.22 -3.56 -53.29
CA ASP A 9 -11.78 -4.88 -53.79
C ASP A 9 -11.49 -5.87 -52.64
N SER A 10 -11.19 -5.35 -51.44
CA SER A 10 -11.11 -6.10 -50.20
C SER A 10 -11.86 -5.36 -49.08
N VAL A 11 -12.16 -6.09 -48.00
CA VAL A 11 -12.78 -5.51 -46.81
C VAL A 11 -11.90 -4.42 -46.21
N ASP A 12 -10.58 -4.64 -46.12
CA ASP A 12 -9.66 -3.66 -45.53
C ASP A 12 -9.60 -2.36 -46.33
N ILE A 13 -9.60 -2.45 -47.67
CA ILE A 13 -9.61 -1.27 -48.55
C ILE A 13 -10.91 -0.47 -48.37
N ALA A 14 -12.06 -1.16 -48.25
CA ALA A 14 -13.34 -0.52 -48.00
C ALA A 14 -13.39 0.16 -46.61
N VAL A 15 -12.75 -0.44 -45.59
CA VAL A 15 -12.64 0.12 -44.24
C VAL A 15 -11.78 1.38 -44.24
N ASP A 16 -10.61 1.36 -44.88
CA ASP A 16 -9.71 2.52 -44.91
C ASP A 16 -10.34 3.72 -45.61
N LEU A 17 -11.07 3.49 -46.71
CA LEU A 17 -11.81 4.54 -47.42
C LEU A 17 -12.94 5.12 -46.55
N ALA A 18 -13.61 4.29 -45.76
CA ALA A 18 -14.67 4.75 -44.85
C ALA A 18 -14.09 5.52 -43.64
N LEU A 19 -12.93 5.10 -43.12
CA LEU A 19 -12.20 5.80 -42.06
C LEU A 19 -11.70 7.17 -42.52
N ALA A 20 -11.20 7.27 -43.75
CA ALA A 20 -10.74 8.53 -44.33
C ALA A 20 -11.87 9.56 -44.45
N ASP A 21 -13.07 9.13 -44.87
CA ASP A 21 -14.25 9.99 -44.97
C ASP A 21 -14.73 10.48 -43.60
N LEU A 22 -14.70 9.62 -42.58
CA LEU A 22 -15.13 9.94 -41.22
C LEU A 22 -14.04 10.65 -40.40
N ARG A 23 -12.78 10.64 -40.86
CA ARG A 23 -11.59 11.12 -40.13
C ARG A 23 -11.43 10.47 -38.74
N LEU A 24 -11.78 9.20 -38.64
CA LEU A 24 -11.68 8.42 -37.41
C LEU A 24 -10.58 7.37 -37.53
N THR A 25 -10.16 6.84 -36.39
CA THR A 25 -9.21 5.71 -36.32
C THR A 25 -9.97 4.39 -36.18
N ARG A 26 -9.35 3.27 -36.59
CA ARG A 26 -9.96 1.92 -36.58
C ARG A 26 -10.50 1.50 -35.21
N ASP A 27 -9.93 2.05 -34.14
CA ASP A 27 -10.29 1.74 -32.74
C ASP A 27 -11.57 2.44 -32.26
N GLN A 28 -12.03 3.47 -32.99
CA GLN A 28 -13.16 4.33 -32.61
C GLN A 28 -14.45 4.01 -33.37
N VAL A 29 -14.43 2.98 -34.21
CA VAL A 29 -15.53 2.65 -35.11
C VAL A 29 -15.96 1.19 -35.00
N GLU A 30 -17.24 0.95 -35.23
CA GLU A 30 -17.79 -0.38 -35.42
C GLU A 30 -17.94 -0.65 -36.92
N VAL A 31 -17.39 -1.78 -37.38
CA VAL A 31 -17.36 -2.17 -38.80
C VAL A 31 -18.35 -3.32 -39.04
N LYS A 32 -19.33 -3.10 -39.92
CA LYS A 32 -20.30 -4.11 -40.36
C LYS A 32 -20.06 -4.43 -41.84
N ILE A 33 -19.72 -5.68 -42.13
CA ILE A 33 -19.56 -6.17 -43.52
C ILE A 33 -20.95 -6.52 -44.05
N LEU A 34 -21.39 -5.81 -45.09
CA LEU A 34 -22.68 -6.04 -45.72
C LEU A 34 -22.57 -7.07 -46.85
N GLU A 35 -21.44 -7.07 -47.57
CA GLU A 35 -21.18 -8.00 -48.66
C GLU A 35 -19.71 -8.39 -48.66
N GLU A 36 -19.43 -9.69 -48.68
CA GLU A 36 -18.06 -10.22 -48.73
C GLU A 36 -17.52 -10.20 -50.16
N PRO A 37 -16.24 -9.84 -50.35
CA PRO A 37 -15.64 -9.85 -51.68
C PRO A 37 -15.52 -11.29 -52.17
N SER A 38 -16.04 -11.58 -53.36
CA SER A 38 -15.89 -12.88 -54.00
C SER A 38 -15.09 -12.76 -55.28
N LYS A 39 -14.09 -13.62 -55.41
CA LYS A 39 -13.24 -13.68 -56.60
C LYS A 39 -13.77 -14.80 -57.50
N GLY A 40 -14.39 -14.42 -58.62
CA GLY A 40 -15.00 -15.37 -59.56
C GLY A 40 -13.98 -16.32 -60.22
N PHE A 41 -14.44 -17.49 -60.65
CA PHE A 41 -13.65 -18.46 -61.40
C PHE A 41 -13.29 -17.85 -62.77
N PHE A 42 -12.00 -17.64 -63.03
CA PHE A 42 -11.47 -17.04 -64.26
C PHE A 42 -11.67 -15.52 -64.46
N GLY A 43 -11.95 -14.76 -63.40
CA GLY A 43 -12.06 -13.29 -63.47
C GLY A 43 -13.40 -12.76 -63.99
N ILE A 44 -14.37 -13.65 -64.21
CA ILE A 44 -15.74 -13.30 -64.60
C ILE A 44 -16.61 -13.38 -63.34
N GLY A 45 -17.25 -12.26 -62.97
CA GLY A 45 -18.19 -12.21 -61.85
C GLY A 45 -17.58 -11.92 -60.48
N SER A 46 -16.50 -11.14 -60.39
CA SER A 46 -16.00 -10.65 -59.10
C SER A 46 -16.99 -9.67 -58.45
N LYS A 47 -17.27 -9.88 -57.16
CA LYS A 47 -18.09 -8.96 -56.35
C LYS A 47 -17.19 -8.14 -55.44
N LEU A 48 -17.46 -6.83 -55.37
CA LEU A 48 -16.77 -5.92 -54.46
C LEU A 48 -17.27 -6.12 -53.02
N ALA A 49 -16.39 -5.92 -52.06
CA ALA A 49 -16.77 -5.85 -50.65
C ALA A 49 -17.60 -4.58 -50.41
N LYS A 50 -18.70 -4.70 -49.67
CA LYS A 50 -19.47 -3.55 -49.16
C LYS A 50 -19.37 -3.52 -47.65
N VAL A 51 -18.88 -2.41 -47.10
CA VAL A 51 -18.69 -2.23 -45.65
C VAL A 51 -19.39 -0.97 -45.18
N ARG A 52 -20.05 -1.06 -44.02
CA ARG A 52 -20.64 0.05 -43.29
C ARG A 52 -19.86 0.29 -42.01
N VAL A 53 -19.36 1.51 -41.82
CA VAL A 53 -18.60 1.93 -40.65
C VAL A 53 -19.41 2.96 -39.88
N GLU A 54 -19.61 2.70 -38.59
CA GLU A 54 -20.38 3.54 -37.67
C GLU A 54 -19.47 4.00 -36.51
N GLU A 55 -19.61 5.24 -36.05
CA GLU A 55 -18.89 5.73 -34.88
C GLU A 55 -19.36 4.99 -33.61
N LYS A 56 -18.42 4.37 -32.88
CA LYS A 56 -18.74 3.66 -31.64
C LYS A 56 -18.94 4.68 -30.54
N GLU A 57 -20.14 4.76 -29.97
CA GLU A 57 -20.38 5.56 -28.77
C GLU A 57 -19.61 4.96 -27.60
N VAL A 58 -18.47 5.56 -27.27
CA VAL A 58 -17.75 5.24 -26.03
C VAL A 58 -18.57 5.83 -24.89
N SER A 59 -19.48 5.02 -24.33
CA SER A 59 -20.13 5.40 -23.08
C SER A 59 -19.05 5.66 -22.03
N LYS A 60 -19.21 6.75 -21.29
CA LYS A 60 -18.26 7.39 -20.37
C LYS A 60 -17.73 6.48 -19.22
N ALA A 61 -18.07 5.20 -19.21
CA ALA A 61 -17.86 4.24 -18.13
C ALA A 61 -16.63 3.32 -18.30
N GLU A 62 -16.01 3.21 -19.49
CA GLU A 62 -14.86 2.30 -19.70
C GLU A 62 -13.49 2.91 -19.34
N LYS A 63 -13.44 4.13 -18.80
CA LYS A 63 -12.18 4.76 -18.34
C LYS A 63 -11.68 4.31 -16.96
N TRP A 64 -12.26 3.27 -16.35
CA TRP A 64 -11.70 2.65 -15.14
C TRP A 64 -11.45 1.16 -15.34
N GLY A 65 -10.18 0.77 -15.44
CA GLY A 65 -9.76 -0.62 -15.55
C GLY A 65 -10.10 -1.42 -14.29
N ALA A 66 -11.15 -2.23 -14.36
CA ALA A 66 -11.36 -3.33 -13.43
C ALA A 66 -10.59 -4.57 -13.93
N PRO A 67 -9.94 -5.36 -13.04
CA PRO A 67 -9.34 -6.61 -13.44
C PRO A 67 -10.43 -7.58 -13.92
N LYS A 68 -10.24 -8.17 -15.11
CA LYS A 68 -11.13 -9.22 -15.63
C LYS A 68 -11.05 -10.45 -14.72
N GLU A 69 -12.15 -10.77 -14.04
CA GLU A 69 -12.30 -12.01 -13.27
C GLU A 69 -12.19 -13.23 -14.20
N ALA A 70 -11.48 -14.26 -13.74
CA ALA A 70 -11.31 -15.52 -14.46
C ALA A 70 -12.61 -16.35 -14.45
N PRO A 71 -12.84 -17.23 -15.45
CA PRO A 71 -14.09 -17.97 -15.58
C PRO A 71 -14.27 -18.99 -14.46
N ARG A 72 -15.40 -18.94 -13.77
CA ARG A 72 -15.84 -19.99 -12.83
C ARG A 72 -16.53 -21.11 -13.61
N GLU A 73 -15.89 -22.27 -13.71
CA GLU A 73 -16.57 -23.50 -14.12
C GLU A 73 -17.04 -24.31 -12.90
N VAL A 74 -18.36 -24.46 -12.83
CA VAL A 74 -19.13 -25.69 -12.56
C VAL A 74 -18.64 -26.63 -11.44
N ILE A 75 -19.30 -26.56 -10.27
CA ILE A 75 -19.59 -27.78 -9.48
C ILE A 75 -21.09 -27.82 -9.20
N LYS A 76 -21.67 -28.94 -9.62
CA LYS A 76 -23.09 -29.29 -9.58
C LYS A 76 -23.58 -29.53 -8.15
N GLU A 77 -24.88 -29.27 -8.00
CA GLU A 77 -25.81 -29.62 -6.93
C GLU A 77 -25.42 -30.85 -6.09
N ILE A 78 -25.30 -30.65 -4.78
CA ILE A 78 -25.59 -31.68 -3.79
C ILE A 78 -26.51 -31.06 -2.73
N LYS A 79 -27.65 -31.76 -2.54
CA LYS A 79 -28.80 -31.42 -1.71
C LYS A 79 -28.41 -31.17 -0.25
N ARG A 80 -29.07 -30.17 0.36
CA ARG A 80 -29.12 -29.97 1.82
C ARG A 80 -29.98 -31.06 2.44
N GLU A 81 -29.38 -31.87 3.30
CA GLU A 81 -30.07 -32.58 4.37
C GLU A 81 -29.58 -32.02 5.71
N GLU A 82 -30.53 -31.55 6.53
CA GLU A 82 -30.31 -31.12 7.91
C GLU A 82 -30.12 -32.35 8.80
N PRO A 83 -29.17 -32.35 9.76
CA PRO A 83 -29.21 -33.29 10.86
C PRO A 83 -29.61 -32.62 12.18
N LYS A 84 -30.56 -33.32 12.81
CA LYS A 84 -31.17 -33.14 14.14
C LYS A 84 -30.15 -33.34 15.29
N GLU A 85 -30.52 -32.79 16.45
CA GLU A 85 -29.84 -32.95 17.74
C GLU A 85 -29.91 -34.38 18.33
N GLU A 86 -28.76 -34.78 18.91
CA GLU A 86 -28.46 -35.62 20.11
C GLU A 86 -28.97 -37.08 20.22
N PRO A 87 -28.16 -38.05 20.76
CA PRO A 87 -27.65 -38.01 22.16
C PRO A 87 -26.23 -38.55 22.45
N LYS A 88 -25.80 -38.28 23.70
CA LYS A 88 -24.55 -38.63 24.41
C LYS A 88 -24.35 -40.15 24.63
N GLU A 89 -23.11 -40.66 24.54
CA GLU A 89 -22.38 -41.30 25.66
C GLU A 89 -20.95 -41.79 25.29
N GLU A 90 -20.03 -41.49 26.23
CA GLU A 90 -18.79 -42.15 26.68
C GLU A 90 -17.60 -42.61 25.77
N ALA A 91 -16.43 -42.07 26.20
CA ALA A 91 -15.15 -42.74 26.45
C ALA A 91 -14.20 -43.09 25.26
N GLU A 92 -13.10 -42.34 25.11
CA GLU A 92 -11.76 -42.70 25.64
C GLU A 92 -10.61 -41.79 25.10
N ARG A 93 -10.05 -40.99 26.02
CA ARG A 93 -8.61 -40.74 26.30
C ARG A 93 -7.62 -40.48 25.14
N LYS A 94 -7.05 -39.26 25.12
CA LYS A 94 -5.65 -38.97 25.53
C LYS A 94 -5.43 -37.46 25.78
N PRO A 95 -4.48 -37.08 26.67
CA PRO A 95 -4.65 -35.95 27.57
C PRO A 95 -4.16 -34.59 27.05
N ASP A 96 -4.89 -33.61 27.56
CA ASP A 96 -4.66 -32.17 27.66
C ASP A 96 -3.31 -31.85 28.33
N VAL A 97 -2.42 -31.14 27.62
CA VAL A 97 -1.22 -30.54 28.24
C VAL A 97 -1.67 -29.26 28.91
N ARG A 98 -1.95 -29.35 30.21
CA ARG A 98 -2.07 -28.20 31.11
C ARG A 98 -0.79 -27.37 31.06
N PRO A 99 -0.85 -26.04 31.13
CA PRO A 99 0.36 -25.24 31.33
C PRO A 99 0.97 -25.61 32.68
N GLU A 100 2.21 -26.10 32.66
CA GLU A 100 2.96 -26.38 33.87
C GLU A 100 3.12 -25.10 34.70
N ARG A 101 2.67 -25.22 35.95
CA ARG A 101 2.86 -24.27 37.02
C ARG A 101 4.35 -24.22 37.33
N VAL A 102 5.04 -23.15 36.92
CA VAL A 102 6.45 -22.91 37.26
C VAL A 102 6.61 -22.94 38.79
N GLU A 103 7.22 -24.01 39.31
CA GLU A 103 7.59 -24.09 40.72
C GLU A 103 8.76 -23.14 40.97
N ARG A 104 8.48 -22.07 41.72
CA ARG A 104 9.51 -21.16 42.24
C ARG A 104 10.30 -21.88 43.34
N ARG A 105 11.54 -22.25 43.04
CA ARG A 105 12.48 -22.71 44.06
C ARG A 105 13.23 -21.50 44.62
N ILE A 106 12.95 -21.16 45.88
CA ILE A 106 13.67 -20.14 46.64
C ILE A 106 14.74 -20.86 47.46
N GLU A 107 16.02 -20.54 47.27
CA GLU A 107 17.08 -20.98 48.16
C GLU A 107 17.54 -19.81 49.03
N ILE A 108 17.52 -20.01 50.36
CA ILE A 108 18.08 -19.10 51.34
C ILE A 108 19.47 -19.62 51.69
N LYS A 109 20.52 -18.84 51.38
CA LYS A 109 21.86 -19.09 51.91
C LYS A 109 22.16 -18.12 53.05
N LYS A 110 22.66 -18.65 54.17
CA LYS A 110 23.19 -17.86 55.27
C LYS A 110 24.70 -17.72 55.11
N GLU A 111 25.18 -16.49 54.93
CA GLU A 111 26.56 -16.11 55.21
C GLU A 111 26.54 -14.99 56.24
N GLY A 112 26.91 -15.32 57.48
CA GLY A 112 26.82 -14.37 58.60
C GLY A 112 25.39 -13.93 58.91
N ASN A 113 25.26 -12.91 59.76
CA ASN A 113 23.99 -12.56 60.43
C ASN A 113 23.00 -11.73 59.57
N GLN A 114 23.00 -11.88 58.24
CA GLN A 114 22.06 -11.21 57.33
C GLN A 114 21.54 -12.18 56.26
N GLU A 115 20.23 -12.18 56.02
CA GLU A 115 19.55 -12.99 54.99
C GLU A 115 19.40 -12.16 53.70
N ILE A 116 19.84 -12.69 52.55
CA ILE A 116 19.74 -12.04 51.24
C ILE A 116 18.92 -12.91 50.28
N LEU A 117 17.97 -12.27 49.58
CA LEU A 117 17.10 -12.87 48.55
C LEU A 117 17.81 -12.84 47.19
N ILE A 118 17.98 -14.00 46.53
CA ILE A 118 18.62 -14.08 45.20
C ILE A 118 17.64 -14.73 44.21
N GLU A 119 17.21 -13.99 43.19
CA GLU A 119 16.50 -14.52 42.02
C GLU A 119 17.52 -15.09 41.01
N VAL A 120 17.48 -16.40 40.77
CA VAL A 120 18.28 -17.05 39.73
C VAL A 120 17.37 -17.38 38.55
N CYS A 121 17.48 -16.63 37.45
CA CYS A 121 16.89 -17.00 36.16
C CYS A 121 17.84 -17.99 35.46
N GLY A 122 17.39 -19.22 35.26
CA GLY A 122 18.10 -20.21 34.45
C GLY A 122 18.23 -19.76 33.00
N LEU A 123 19.42 -19.97 32.43
CA LEU A 123 19.68 -19.90 30.99
C LEU A 123 19.25 -21.24 30.39
N ASP A 124 18.20 -21.26 29.59
CA ASP A 124 17.91 -22.41 28.74
C ASP A 124 18.85 -22.40 27.52
N GLU A 125 19.50 -23.52 27.28
CA GLU A 125 20.39 -23.77 26.13
C GLU A 125 19.62 -23.69 24.78
N PRO A 126 20.30 -23.34 23.68
CA PRO A 126 19.67 -23.12 22.39
C PRO A 126 19.18 -24.43 21.73
N ASP A 127 17.95 -24.37 21.25
CA ASP A 127 17.30 -25.40 20.43
C ASP A 127 18.12 -25.69 19.16
N GLN A 128 18.47 -26.96 18.94
CA GLN A 128 19.26 -27.42 17.80
C GLN A 128 18.52 -27.22 16.45
N PRO A 129 19.25 -27.02 15.33
CA PRO A 129 18.66 -26.63 14.05
C PRO A 129 17.84 -27.77 13.43
N ARG A 130 16.61 -27.44 12.99
CA ARG A 130 15.78 -28.33 12.16
C ARG A 130 16.43 -28.55 10.79
N ALA A 131 16.38 -29.81 10.33
CA ALA A 131 17.03 -30.34 9.14
C ALA A 131 16.82 -29.51 7.84
N PRO A 132 17.80 -29.53 6.90
CA PRO A 132 17.78 -28.68 5.72
C PRO A 132 16.74 -29.15 4.71
N TYR A 133 15.87 -28.23 4.28
CA TYR A 133 15.02 -28.43 3.11
C TYR A 133 15.92 -28.46 1.86
N ARG A 134 16.03 -29.64 1.25
CA ARG A 134 16.78 -29.87 0.01
C ARG A 134 15.98 -29.29 -1.16
N PHE A 135 16.31 -28.10 -1.62
CA PHE A 135 15.88 -27.60 -2.94
C PHE A 135 17.10 -27.45 -3.84
N GLN A 136 17.38 -28.48 -4.64
CA GLN A 136 18.39 -28.39 -5.70
C GLN A 136 17.83 -27.51 -6.82
N ARG A 137 18.41 -26.33 -6.99
CA ARG A 137 18.56 -25.69 -8.30
C ARG A 137 19.74 -24.73 -8.25
N GLU A 138 20.88 -25.21 -8.73
CA GLU A 138 21.98 -24.34 -9.15
C GLU A 138 21.48 -23.44 -10.29
N LYS A 139 21.26 -22.17 -9.98
CA LYS A 139 21.25 -21.10 -10.98
C LYS A 139 22.32 -20.10 -10.58
N ARG A 140 23.37 -20.05 -11.40
CA ARG A 140 24.44 -19.05 -11.37
C ARG A 140 23.87 -17.67 -11.01
N VAL A 141 24.29 -17.15 -9.86
CA VAL A 141 24.08 -15.75 -9.49
C VAL A 141 24.93 -14.92 -10.46
N ARG A 142 24.30 -14.36 -11.49
CA ARG A 142 24.86 -13.19 -12.15
C ARG A 142 24.74 -12.06 -11.14
N GLU A 143 25.86 -11.64 -10.56
CA GLU A 143 25.93 -10.37 -9.84
C GLU A 143 25.47 -9.27 -10.79
N LYS A 144 24.24 -8.79 -10.59
CA LYS A 144 23.81 -7.55 -11.22
C LYS A 144 24.62 -6.44 -10.53
N PRO A 145 25.26 -5.52 -11.28
CA PRO A 145 25.95 -4.40 -10.66
C PRO A 145 24.94 -3.64 -9.81
N ARG A 146 25.31 -3.34 -8.56
CA ARG A 146 24.58 -2.40 -7.72
C ARG A 146 24.48 -1.10 -8.50
N ARG A 147 23.32 -0.82 -9.09
CA ARG A 147 23.00 0.50 -9.58
C ARG A 147 23.09 1.42 -8.38
N GLU A 148 24.02 2.36 -8.40
CA GLU A 148 23.96 3.47 -7.47
C GLU A 148 22.58 4.12 -7.64
N PRO A 149 21.86 4.41 -6.53
CA PRO A 149 20.59 5.09 -6.65
C PRO A 149 20.80 6.43 -7.36
N ASP A 150 19.95 6.71 -8.35
CA ASP A 150 19.98 7.95 -9.12
C ASP A 150 20.01 9.16 -8.19
N ARG A 151 20.64 10.26 -8.63
CA ARG A 151 20.77 11.50 -7.83
C ARG A 151 19.43 12.03 -7.30
N GLU A 152 18.32 11.67 -7.95
CA GLU A 152 16.95 11.96 -7.53
C GLU A 152 16.54 11.23 -6.24
N THR A 153 16.97 9.97 -6.06
CA THR A 153 16.70 9.19 -4.84
C THR A 153 17.55 9.63 -3.64
N LYS A 154 18.57 10.48 -3.85
CA LYS A 154 19.32 11.12 -2.75
C LYS A 154 18.62 12.36 -2.19
N ARG A 155 17.74 13.01 -2.96
CA ARG A 155 16.95 14.18 -2.50
C ARG A 155 15.88 13.79 -1.49
N THR A 156 15.22 12.65 -1.72
CA THR A 156 14.09 12.15 -0.90
C THR A 156 14.42 11.96 0.58
N TYR A 157 15.68 11.72 0.96
CA TYR A 157 16.07 11.50 2.36
C TYR A 157 16.51 12.77 3.11
N GLY A 158 17.00 13.80 2.40
CA GLY A 158 17.32 15.10 3.00
C GLY A 158 16.09 15.99 3.15
N GLU A 159 15.09 15.79 2.29
CA GLU A 159 13.85 16.57 2.23
C GLU A 159 12.84 16.23 3.33
N ALA A 160 12.99 15.11 4.02
CA ALA A 160 12.02 14.65 5.02
C ALA A 160 11.77 15.66 6.17
N ARG A 161 12.76 16.52 6.47
CA ARG A 161 12.61 17.61 7.45
C ARG A 161 11.76 18.78 6.95
N ILE A 162 11.61 18.96 5.64
CA ILE A 162 10.86 20.06 5.02
C ILE A 162 9.41 19.62 4.73
N LEU A 163 9.00 18.39 5.09
CA LEU A 163 7.78 17.79 4.53
C LEU A 163 6.44 18.35 5.05
N ASN A 164 6.40 18.95 6.25
CA ASN A 164 5.13 19.09 6.98
C ASN A 164 4.78 20.51 7.45
N GLU A 165 5.63 21.50 7.19
CA GLU A 165 5.27 22.89 7.55
C GLU A 165 4.46 23.51 6.41
N ARG A 166 3.26 23.98 6.75
CA ARG A 166 2.39 24.74 5.85
C ARG A 166 3.14 26.02 5.41
N PRO A 167 3.46 26.18 4.11
CA PRO A 167 4.07 27.42 3.61
C PRO A 167 3.20 28.64 3.91
N ALA A 168 3.83 29.78 4.19
CA ALA A 168 3.13 31.00 4.59
C ALA A 168 2.45 31.74 3.41
N ASP A 169 2.89 31.45 2.18
CA ASP A 169 2.48 32.09 0.93
C ASP A 169 1.28 31.41 0.25
N LEU A 170 0.56 30.53 0.94
CA LEU A 170 -0.55 29.80 0.36
C LEU A 170 -1.85 30.62 0.30
N GLN A 171 -2.52 30.55 -0.84
CA GLN A 171 -3.87 31.11 -1.02
C GLN A 171 -4.91 30.00 -0.96
N GLU A 172 -6.03 30.27 -0.30
CA GLU A 172 -7.17 29.35 -0.26
C GLU A 172 -7.82 29.31 -1.64
N GLN A 173 -8.05 28.10 -2.15
CA GLN A 173 -8.75 27.87 -3.41
C GLN A 173 -9.87 26.86 -3.20
N GLU A 174 -11.10 27.26 -3.52
CA GLU A 174 -12.27 26.40 -3.41
C GLU A 174 -12.29 25.28 -4.47
N GLN A 175 -11.68 25.52 -5.63
CA GLN A 175 -11.69 24.57 -6.75
C GLN A 175 -10.28 24.17 -7.17
N HIS A 176 -9.84 23.01 -6.70
CA HIS A 176 -8.58 22.38 -7.11
C HIS A 176 -8.79 20.86 -7.32
N PRO A 177 -8.16 20.22 -8.31
CA PRO A 177 -8.34 18.79 -8.57
C PRO A 177 -8.06 17.89 -7.36
N ALA A 178 -7.14 18.30 -6.49
CA ALA A 178 -6.86 17.62 -5.22
C ALA A 178 -8.09 17.60 -4.30
N GLY A 179 -8.78 18.74 -4.16
CA GLY A 179 -9.97 18.87 -3.32
C GLY A 179 -11.11 18.01 -3.84
N THR A 180 -11.37 18.07 -5.15
CA THR A 180 -12.41 17.24 -5.81
C THR A 180 -12.13 15.75 -5.61
N PHE A 181 -10.89 15.31 -5.85
CA PHE A 181 -10.54 13.90 -5.66
C PHE A 181 -10.72 13.44 -4.21
N LEU A 182 -10.29 14.27 -3.25
CA LEU A 182 -10.42 13.94 -1.84
C LEU A 182 -11.88 13.91 -1.39
N GLN A 183 -12.70 14.86 -1.82
CA GLN A 183 -14.14 14.87 -1.57
C GLN A 183 -14.80 13.58 -2.11
N ASP A 184 -14.51 13.21 -3.36
CA ASP A 184 -15.04 11.99 -3.98
C ASP A 184 -14.65 10.72 -3.20
N VAL A 185 -13.41 10.66 -2.71
CA VAL A 185 -12.91 9.51 -1.93
C VAL A 185 -13.57 9.46 -0.56
N THR A 186 -13.63 10.58 0.16
CA THR A 186 -14.20 10.63 1.51
C THR A 186 -15.70 10.37 1.49
N GLU A 187 -16.41 10.87 0.48
CA GLU A 187 -17.84 10.62 0.28
C GLU A 187 -18.11 9.13 -0.01
N LYS A 188 -17.33 8.50 -0.91
CA LYS A 188 -17.44 7.05 -1.18
C LYS A 188 -17.09 6.18 0.01
N MET A 189 -16.26 6.68 0.93
CA MET A 189 -15.96 6.02 2.21
C MET A 189 -17.05 6.27 3.27
N GLY A 190 -18.00 7.17 3.01
CA GLY A 190 -19.05 7.54 3.97
C GLY A 190 -18.52 8.31 5.17
N LEU A 191 -17.47 9.11 4.99
CA LEU A 191 -16.84 9.88 6.07
C LEU A 191 -17.30 11.35 6.02
N ASP A 192 -17.67 11.88 7.18
CA ASP A 192 -18.02 13.29 7.34
C ASP A 192 -16.77 14.12 7.66
N VAL A 193 -16.20 14.75 6.64
CA VAL A 193 -15.02 15.61 6.76
C VAL A 193 -15.13 16.86 5.88
N SER A 194 -14.62 17.96 6.43
CA SER A 194 -14.37 19.21 5.72
C SER A 194 -12.94 19.26 5.19
N ILE A 195 -12.79 19.67 3.93
CA ILE A 195 -11.51 19.70 3.23
C ILE A 195 -11.26 21.13 2.78
N LYS A 196 -10.15 21.73 3.24
CA LYS A 196 -9.70 23.07 2.83
C LYS A 196 -8.43 22.93 2.01
N VAL A 197 -8.41 23.55 0.83
CA VAL A 197 -7.26 23.48 -0.07
C VAL A 197 -6.58 24.83 -0.15
N PHE A 198 -5.27 24.82 0.07
CA PHE A 198 -4.41 25.97 0.00
C PHE A 198 -3.31 25.69 -1.02
N CYS A 199 -3.08 26.60 -1.96
CA CYS A 199 -2.10 26.40 -3.02
C CYS A 199 -1.19 27.61 -3.20
N ASN A 200 0.03 27.33 -3.69
CA ASN A 200 0.92 28.30 -4.29
C ASN A 200 1.41 27.75 -5.65
N ALA A 201 2.46 28.34 -6.24
CA ALA A 201 2.96 27.96 -7.56
C ALA A 201 3.51 26.52 -7.63
N GLU A 202 4.02 25.96 -6.54
CA GLU A 202 4.74 24.67 -6.54
C GLU A 202 4.18 23.63 -5.55
N THR A 203 3.39 24.08 -4.57
CA THR A 203 2.92 23.29 -3.43
C THR A 203 1.42 23.47 -3.22
N VAL A 204 0.75 22.35 -3.00
CA VAL A 204 -0.65 22.27 -2.59
C VAL A 204 -0.69 21.65 -1.21
N TYR A 205 -1.23 22.40 -0.26
CA TYR A 205 -1.48 21.97 1.10
C TYR A 205 -2.97 21.74 1.29
N VAL A 206 -3.35 20.56 1.75
CA VAL A 206 -4.73 20.22 2.05
C VAL A 206 -4.87 19.97 3.54
N ASP A 207 -5.83 20.66 4.14
CA ASP A 207 -6.19 20.51 5.54
C ASP A 207 -7.53 19.81 5.65
N ILE A 208 -7.57 18.74 6.44
CA ILE A 208 -8.76 17.91 6.65
C ILE A 208 -9.18 18.04 8.10
N GLU A 209 -10.43 18.45 8.34
CA GLU A 209 -11.02 18.62 9.66
C GLU A 209 -12.40 17.98 9.68
N GLY A 210 -12.79 17.30 10.76
CA GLY A 210 -14.12 16.72 10.87
C GLY A 210 -14.22 15.62 11.93
N PRO A 211 -15.43 15.18 12.27
CA PRO A 211 -15.65 14.11 13.24
C PRO A 211 -14.97 12.78 12.82
N ASP A 212 -14.90 12.50 11.52
CA ASP A 212 -14.31 11.27 10.98
C ASP A 212 -12.83 11.42 10.58
N SER A 213 -12.17 12.53 10.96
CA SER A 213 -10.74 12.77 10.68
C SER A 213 -9.85 11.64 11.20
N GLY A 214 -10.22 11.02 12.33
CA GLY A 214 -9.52 9.85 12.89
C GLY A 214 -9.47 8.64 11.95
N THR A 215 -10.52 8.40 11.16
CA THR A 215 -10.58 7.31 10.19
C THR A 215 -9.67 7.58 8.99
N ILE A 216 -9.62 8.84 8.54
CA ILE A 216 -8.73 9.30 7.45
C ILE A 216 -7.26 9.25 7.87
N ILE A 217 -6.95 9.58 9.12
CA ILE A 217 -5.60 9.42 9.67
C ILE A 217 -5.20 7.94 9.64
N GLY A 218 -6.11 7.06 10.07
CA GLY A 218 -5.88 5.63 10.14
C GLY A 218 -4.81 5.24 11.16
N LYS A 219 -4.34 3.99 11.09
CA LYS A 219 -3.34 3.48 12.04
C LYS A 219 -1.99 4.18 11.81
N ARG A 220 -1.59 5.03 12.76
CA ARG A 220 -0.30 5.73 12.74
C ARG A 220 -0.09 6.65 11.51
N GLY A 221 -1.17 7.13 10.87
CA GLY A 221 -1.07 7.98 9.68
C GLY A 221 -0.99 7.22 8.35
N GLN A 222 -1.08 5.89 8.35
CA GLN A 222 -0.94 5.09 7.11
C GLN A 222 -1.99 5.44 6.05
N THR A 223 -3.24 5.68 6.46
CA THR A 223 -4.31 6.04 5.53
C THR A 223 -4.09 7.43 4.96
N LEU A 224 -3.68 8.39 5.81
CA LEU A 224 -3.32 9.75 5.40
C LEU A 224 -2.17 9.76 4.38
N ASP A 225 -1.13 8.96 4.62
CA ASP A 225 0.00 8.81 3.70
C ASP A 225 -0.41 8.19 2.36
N ALA A 226 -1.27 7.16 2.39
CA ALA A 226 -1.79 6.51 1.19
C ALA A 226 -2.65 7.47 0.36
N ILE A 227 -3.55 8.21 1.01
CA ILE A 227 -4.39 9.23 0.37
C ILE A 227 -3.52 10.33 -0.23
N GLN A 228 -2.51 10.83 0.49
CA GLN A 228 -1.57 11.82 -0.04
C GLN A 228 -0.86 11.33 -1.31
N TYR A 229 -0.40 10.08 -1.30
CA TYR A 229 0.24 9.47 -2.46
C TYR A 229 -0.72 9.39 -3.67
N LEU A 230 -1.95 8.91 -3.45
CA LEU A 230 -2.95 8.82 -4.52
C LEU A 230 -3.32 10.19 -5.08
N THR A 231 -3.53 11.19 -4.21
CA THR A 231 -3.81 12.56 -4.63
C THR A 231 -2.66 13.15 -5.43
N SER A 232 -1.40 12.87 -5.03
CA SER A 232 -0.20 13.27 -5.79
C SER A 232 -0.21 12.71 -7.20
N LEU A 233 -0.54 11.42 -7.36
CA LEU A 233 -0.64 10.79 -8.68
C LEU A 233 -1.73 11.42 -9.54
N VAL A 234 -2.91 11.68 -8.96
CA VAL A 234 -4.06 12.23 -9.70
C VAL A 234 -3.76 13.64 -10.21
N VAL A 235 -3.20 14.49 -9.36
CA VAL A 235 -2.93 15.91 -9.71
C VAL A 235 -1.75 16.05 -10.68
N ASN A 236 -0.74 15.19 -10.56
CA ASN A 236 0.45 15.22 -11.42
C ASN A 236 0.34 14.38 -12.69
N LYS A 237 -0.80 13.71 -12.94
CA LYS A 237 -0.98 12.79 -14.07
C LYS A 237 -0.85 13.47 -15.45
N GLU A 238 -1.36 14.68 -15.58
CA GLU A 238 -1.51 15.40 -16.87
C GLU A 238 -0.81 16.77 -16.86
N LYS A 239 0.11 17.00 -15.91
CA LYS A 239 0.88 18.24 -15.80
C LYS A 239 2.33 18.03 -16.23
N ASP A 240 2.85 18.96 -17.02
CA ASP A 240 4.28 18.99 -17.38
C ASP A 240 5.19 19.40 -16.20
N GLY A 241 4.61 19.99 -15.15
CA GLY A 241 5.29 20.37 -13.91
C GLY A 241 4.93 19.47 -12.74
N TYR A 242 5.88 19.29 -11.81
CA TYR A 242 5.63 18.56 -10.57
C TYR A 242 5.08 19.50 -9.49
N THR A 243 3.84 19.27 -9.08
CA THR A 243 3.23 19.94 -7.93
C THR A 243 3.41 19.07 -6.69
N ARG A 244 4.03 19.63 -5.65
CA ARG A 244 4.18 18.95 -4.37
C ARG A 244 2.86 18.99 -3.60
N ILE A 245 2.40 17.83 -3.12
CA ILE A 245 1.14 17.74 -2.36
C ILE A 245 1.44 17.31 -0.93
N VAL A 246 0.92 18.09 0.02
CA VAL A 246 1.00 17.81 1.45
C VAL A 246 -0.42 17.75 1.98
N ILE A 247 -0.78 16.63 2.61
CA ILE A 247 -2.07 16.47 3.27
C ILE A 247 -1.80 16.31 4.77
N ASP A 248 -2.53 17.08 5.56
CA ASP A 248 -2.57 16.93 7.01
C ASP A 248 -4.02 16.89 7.49
N ALA A 249 -4.21 16.27 8.65
CA ALA A 249 -5.51 16.19 9.31
C ALA A 249 -5.35 16.66 10.75
N GLU A 250 -5.97 17.79 11.10
CA GLU A 250 -5.94 18.37 12.45
C GLU A 250 -4.53 18.49 13.08
N GLY A 251 -3.49 18.76 12.29
CA GLY A 251 -2.12 18.83 12.82
C GLY A 251 -1.54 17.48 13.25
N TYR A 252 -2.07 16.37 12.74
CA TYR A 252 -1.74 15.01 13.17
C TYR A 252 -0.23 14.75 13.10
N ARG A 253 0.44 15.14 12.01
CA ARG A 253 1.86 14.86 11.80
C ARG A 253 2.72 15.43 12.94
N LYS A 254 2.48 16.69 13.32
CA LYS A 254 3.20 17.36 14.42
C LYS A 254 2.89 16.72 15.78
N LYS A 255 1.61 16.43 16.05
CA LYS A 255 1.18 15.74 17.29
C LYS A 255 1.81 14.35 17.41
N ARG A 256 1.91 13.63 16.28
CA ARG A 256 2.49 12.28 16.20
C ARG A 256 3.99 12.30 16.46
N GLU A 257 4.72 13.25 15.87
CA GLU A 257 6.15 13.43 16.09
C GLU A 257 6.46 13.65 17.58
N LEU A 258 5.78 14.60 18.23
CA LEU A 258 5.92 14.85 19.67
C LEU A 258 5.62 13.61 20.52
N THR A 259 4.66 12.79 20.10
CA THR A 259 4.31 11.55 20.80
C THR A 259 5.42 10.50 20.67
N LEU A 260 6.03 10.38 19.48
CA LEU A 260 7.15 9.46 19.24
C LEU A 260 8.41 9.90 19.97
N GLU A 261 8.68 11.20 20.07
CA GLU A 261 9.78 11.73 20.87
C GLU A 261 9.62 11.42 22.36
N LYS A 262 8.40 11.61 22.90
CA LYS A 262 8.08 11.25 24.29
C LYS A 262 8.22 9.75 24.52
N LEU A 263 7.74 8.93 23.59
CA LEU A 263 7.89 7.47 23.65
C LEU A 263 9.37 7.08 23.66
N ALA A 264 10.16 7.65 22.76
CA ALA A 264 11.58 7.37 22.62
C ALA A 264 12.33 7.66 23.93
N ASN A 265 12.12 8.84 24.52
CA ASN A 265 12.75 9.22 25.78
C ASN A 265 12.36 8.29 26.94
N ARG A 266 11.07 7.97 27.05
CA ARG A 266 10.58 7.04 28.08
C ARG A 266 11.21 5.65 27.94
N LEU A 267 11.36 5.16 26.71
CA LEU A 267 11.98 3.86 26.46
C LEU A 267 13.51 3.91 26.67
N ALA A 268 14.17 5.01 26.35
CA ALA A 268 15.59 5.19 26.66
C ALA A 268 15.85 5.11 28.17
N ASP A 269 15.06 5.83 28.98
CA ASP A 269 15.16 5.78 30.44
C ASP A 269 14.92 4.36 30.97
N LYS A 270 13.95 3.64 30.38
CA LYS A 270 13.67 2.24 30.74
C LYS A 270 14.82 1.31 30.34
N ALA A 271 15.41 1.49 29.17
CA ALA A 271 16.54 0.70 28.69
C ALA A 271 17.76 0.90 29.60
N GLN A 272 18.06 2.16 29.96
CA GLN A 272 19.14 2.51 30.87
C GLN A 272 18.92 1.91 32.27
N LYS A 273 17.73 2.09 32.86
CA LYS A 273 17.42 1.56 34.21
C LYS A 273 17.44 0.04 34.28
N SER A 274 16.98 -0.63 33.23
CA SER A 274 16.93 -2.10 33.19
C SER A 274 18.24 -2.75 32.75
N GLY A 275 19.15 -2.00 32.12
CA GLY A 275 20.34 -2.54 31.46
C GLY A 275 20.03 -3.49 30.30
N ARG A 276 18.78 -3.51 29.80
CA ARG A 276 18.31 -4.41 28.74
C ARG A 276 17.89 -3.63 27.50
N SER A 277 18.21 -4.19 26.35
CA SER A 277 17.76 -3.69 25.05
C SER A 277 16.24 -3.74 24.92
N ILE A 278 15.64 -2.68 24.41
CA ILE A 278 14.20 -2.58 24.16
C ILE A 278 13.94 -2.58 22.66
N ARG A 279 13.13 -3.54 22.19
CA ARG A 279 12.66 -3.60 20.80
C ARG A 279 11.31 -2.93 20.68
N LEU A 280 11.18 -2.00 19.76
CA LEU A 280 9.92 -1.32 19.48
C LEU A 280 9.08 -2.11 18.47
N GLU A 281 7.83 -1.68 18.30
CA GLU A 281 6.96 -2.16 17.25
C GLU A 281 7.51 -1.79 15.85
N PRO A 282 7.23 -2.59 14.82
CA PRO A 282 7.53 -2.22 13.44
C PRO A 282 6.90 -0.89 13.08
N MET A 283 7.62 -0.02 12.38
CA MET A 283 7.17 1.32 12.08
C MET A 283 7.80 1.85 10.80
N ASN A 284 7.16 2.85 10.19
CA ASN A 284 7.58 3.36 8.89
C ASN A 284 8.96 4.05 8.98
N PRO A 285 9.68 4.22 7.85
CA PRO A 285 11.00 4.84 7.85
C PRO A 285 11.06 6.23 8.51
N TYR A 286 10.01 7.04 8.38
CA TYR A 286 9.91 8.38 8.97
C TYR A 286 9.85 8.31 10.50
N GLU A 287 8.96 7.49 11.06
CA GLU A 287 8.82 7.27 12.50
C GLU A 287 10.14 6.76 13.11
N ARG A 288 10.82 5.82 12.45
CA ARG A 288 12.16 5.35 12.88
C ARG A 288 13.15 6.50 12.93
N LYS A 289 13.15 7.36 11.91
CA LYS A 289 14.05 8.52 11.84
C LYS A 289 13.76 9.53 12.96
N VAL A 290 12.51 9.79 13.29
CA VAL A 290 12.13 10.65 14.44
C VAL A 290 12.74 10.09 15.72
N ILE A 291 12.59 8.79 16.00
CA ILE A 291 13.16 8.14 17.19
C ILE A 291 14.68 8.20 17.22
N HIS A 292 15.33 7.88 16.10
CA HIS A 292 16.79 7.96 15.99
C HIS A 292 17.31 9.39 16.23
N THR A 293 16.61 10.39 15.69
CA THR A 293 16.98 11.80 15.83
C THR A 293 16.76 12.29 17.26
N ALA A 294 15.63 11.91 17.89
CA ALA A 294 15.30 12.28 19.26
C ALA A 294 16.30 11.73 20.29
N LEU A 295 16.85 10.54 20.04
CA LEU A 295 17.82 9.88 20.92
C LEU A 295 19.28 10.13 20.53
N GLN A 296 19.54 10.85 19.44
CA GLN A 296 20.91 11.10 18.95
C GLN A 296 21.76 11.90 19.95
N SER A 297 21.13 12.78 20.74
CA SER A 297 21.80 13.61 21.74
C SER A 297 22.03 12.89 23.07
N ARG A 298 21.51 11.68 23.26
CA ARG A 298 21.61 10.94 24.53
C ARG A 298 22.78 9.94 24.48
N PRO A 299 23.89 10.20 25.18
CA PRO A 299 25.04 9.30 25.17
C PRO A 299 24.77 7.99 25.93
N GLU A 300 23.75 7.93 26.78
CA GLU A 300 23.44 6.74 27.60
C GLU A 300 22.79 5.59 26.81
N VAL A 301 22.37 5.82 25.56
CA VAL A 301 21.70 4.82 24.73
C VAL A 301 22.17 4.88 23.29
N THR A 302 22.09 3.75 22.59
CA THR A 302 22.31 3.65 21.14
C THR A 302 21.06 3.12 20.48
N THR A 303 20.87 3.46 19.21
CA THR A 303 19.67 3.08 18.47
C THR A 303 20.06 2.41 17.15
N LYS A 304 19.39 1.30 16.82
CA LYS A 304 19.59 0.59 15.54
C LYS A 304 18.25 0.17 14.94
N SER A 305 18.14 0.18 13.62
CA SER A 305 16.95 -0.30 12.90
C SER A 305 17.19 -1.72 12.38
N GLU A 306 16.42 -2.71 12.87
CA GLU A 306 16.55 -4.14 12.53
C GLU A 306 15.29 -4.67 11.81
N GLY A 307 15.47 -5.64 10.91
CA GLY A 307 14.40 -6.28 10.13
C GLY A 307 14.23 -5.72 8.72
N GLU A 308 13.32 -6.31 7.96
CA GLU A 308 12.94 -5.89 6.60
C GLU A 308 11.57 -5.21 6.60
N GLU A 309 11.33 -4.28 5.67
CA GLU A 309 10.04 -3.62 5.52
C GLU A 309 8.96 -4.65 5.13
N PRO A 310 7.76 -4.66 5.73
CA PRO A 310 7.16 -3.69 6.66
C PRO A 310 7.40 -3.99 8.16
N TYR A 311 8.15 -5.04 8.48
CA TYR A 311 8.39 -5.48 9.87
C TYR A 311 9.63 -4.85 10.51
N ARG A 312 10.21 -3.84 9.86
CA ARG A 312 11.41 -3.16 10.31
C ARG A 312 11.11 -2.29 11.54
N ARG A 313 11.94 -2.40 12.56
CA ARG A 313 11.73 -1.78 13.89
C ARG A 313 12.99 -1.14 14.45
N VAL A 314 12.83 -0.22 15.40
CA VAL A 314 13.95 0.37 16.16
C VAL A 314 14.23 -0.47 17.39
N ILE A 315 15.51 -0.64 17.71
CA ILE A 315 16.00 -1.22 18.95
C ILE A 315 16.82 -0.14 19.65
N ILE A 316 16.53 0.04 20.95
CA ILE A 316 17.25 0.94 21.84
C ILE A 316 18.11 0.07 22.76
N ASP A 317 19.43 0.20 22.65
CA ASP A 317 20.42 -0.52 23.44
C ASP A 317 21.03 0.44 24.49
N PRO A 318 21.08 0.09 25.78
CA PRO A 318 21.76 0.92 26.77
C PRO A 318 23.28 0.89 26.55
N GLN A 319 23.93 2.05 26.68
CA GLN A 319 25.39 2.14 26.76
C GLN A 319 25.84 1.73 28.17
N LYS A 320 26.92 0.94 28.23
CA LYS A 320 27.48 0.39 29.47
C LYS A 320 28.43 1.34 30.15
#